data_AF-A0A355FWY7-F1
#
_entry.id   AF-A0A355FWY7-F1
#
_cell.length_a   1.000
_cell.length_b   1.000
_cell.length_c   1.000
_cell.angle_alpha   90.00
_cell.angle_beta   90.00
_cell.angle_gamma   90.00
#
_symmetry.space_group_name_H-M   'P 1'
#
loop_
_entity.id
_entity.type
_entity.pdbx_description
1 polymer ?
#
loop_
_entity_poly.entity_id
_entity_poly.type
_entity_poly.pdbx_seq_one_letter_code
_entity_poly.pdbx_strand_id
1 'polypeptide(L)'
;MTNSENWKLTTLGEVATLQHGFSFQSGSFVSNGKLPVIRIGNIKDWRVVVNDAVSVEEDNQLAPYVIRRDDLIIALTGGDVSNLETATG
;
A
#
# COMPACT_ATOMS: atom_id res chain seq x y z
N MET A 1 -22.33 -18.50 9.08
CA MET A 1 -22.00 -18.64 10.51
C MET A 1 -21.86 -17.23 11.06
N THR A 2 -22.59 -16.89 12.11
CA THR A 2 -22.54 -15.56 12.74
C THR A 2 -21.96 -15.67 14.15
N ASN A 3 -21.27 -14.63 14.63
CA ASN A 3 -20.83 -14.58 16.02
C ASN A 3 -22.02 -14.27 16.98
N SER A 4 -21.75 -14.18 18.28
CA SER A 4 -22.76 -13.84 19.31
C SER A 4 -23.38 -12.45 19.17
N GLU A 5 -22.81 -11.60 18.32
CA GLU A 5 -23.27 -10.24 18.03
C GLU A 5 -23.93 -10.12 16.65
N ASN A 6 -24.23 -11.25 15.99
CA ASN A 6 -24.81 -11.34 14.65
C ASN A 6 -23.93 -10.84 13.50
N TRP A 7 -22.62 -10.64 13.71
CA TRP A 7 -21.69 -10.41 12.60
C TRP A 7 -21.51 -11.68 11.79
N LYS A 8 -21.65 -11.55 10.46
CA LYS A 8 -21.34 -12.64 9.53
C LYS A 8 -19.83 -12.86 9.50
N LEU A 9 -19.41 -14.09 9.80
CA LEU A 9 -18.03 -14.50 9.52
C LEU A 9 -17.85 -14.62 8.00
N THR A 10 -16.90 -13.86 7.47
CA THR A 10 -16.66 -13.72 6.03
C THR A 10 -15.16 -13.52 5.80
N THR A 11 -14.69 -13.68 4.57
CA THR A 11 -13.28 -13.44 4.21
C THR A 11 -13.08 -12.00 3.70
N LEU A 12 -11.85 -11.47 3.78
CA LEU A 12 -11.58 -10.11 3.28
C LEU A 12 -11.90 -9.97 1.79
N GLY A 13 -11.66 -11.02 0.99
CA GLY A 13 -11.98 -11.03 -0.44
C GLY A 13 -13.48 -10.99 -0.76
N GLU A 14 -14.36 -11.26 0.21
CA GLU A 14 -15.81 -11.10 0.03
C GLU A 14 -16.30 -9.68 0.32
N VAL A 15 -15.49 -8.85 0.98
CA VAL A 15 -15.87 -7.47 1.39
C VAL A 15 -15.02 -6.39 0.75
N ALA A 16 -13.87 -6.75 0.17
CA ALA A 16 -12.95 -5.82 -0.47
C ALA A 16 -12.21 -6.48 -1.64
N THR A 17 -11.86 -5.67 -2.64
CA THR A 17 -10.93 -6.08 -3.69
C THR A 17 -9.51 -5.86 -3.20
N LEU A 18 -8.70 -6.92 -3.22
CA LEU A 18 -7.28 -6.82 -2.94
C LEU A 18 -6.52 -6.58 -4.24
N GLN A 19 -5.68 -5.55 -4.25
CA GLN A 19 -4.78 -5.25 -5.36
C GLN A 19 -3.34 -5.19 -4.85
N HIS A 20 -2.44 -5.91 -5.52
CA HIS A 20 -1.02 -5.82 -5.25
C HIS A 20 -0.43 -4.54 -5.86
N GLY A 21 0.64 -4.04 -5.23
CA GLY A 21 1.41 -2.92 -5.77
C GLY A 21 2.18 -3.29 -7.04
N PHE A 22 2.77 -2.27 -7.68
CA PHE A 22 3.63 -2.44 -8.84
C PHE A 22 5.11 -2.52 -8.44
N SER A 23 5.84 -3.48 -9.00
CA SER A 23 7.28 -3.67 -8.74
C SER A 23 8.13 -2.77 -9.63
N PHE A 24 8.30 -1.51 -9.22
CA PHE A 24 9.13 -0.54 -9.93
C PHE A 24 10.61 -0.95 -9.95
N GLN A 25 11.27 -0.76 -11.09
CA GLN A 25 12.72 -0.93 -11.21
C GLN A 25 13.43 0.32 -10.66
N SER A 26 14.57 0.17 -10.00
CA SER A 26 15.30 1.32 -9.44
C SER A 26 15.68 2.37 -10.49
N GLY A 27 15.90 1.95 -11.74
CA GLY A 27 16.22 2.83 -12.87
C GLY A 27 15.02 3.57 -13.49
N SER A 28 13.78 3.27 -13.10
CA SER A 28 12.60 3.93 -13.66
C SER A 28 12.27 5.27 -12.98
N PHE A 29 12.90 5.55 -11.83
CA PHE A 29 12.61 6.76 -11.06
C PHE A 29 13.28 8.00 -11.67
N VAL A 30 12.51 9.08 -11.77
CA VAL A 30 12.93 10.39 -12.25
C VAL A 30 12.56 11.47 -11.24
N SER A 31 13.23 12.61 -11.29
CA SER A 31 13.00 13.73 -10.38
C SER A 31 11.75 14.56 -10.70
N ASN A 32 11.34 14.62 -11.98
CA ASN A 32 10.23 15.46 -12.47
C ASN A 32 9.22 14.66 -13.32
N GLY A 33 8.98 13.40 -12.96
CA GLY A 33 8.02 12.53 -13.65
C GLY A 33 6.58 12.94 -13.37
N LYS A 34 5.68 12.52 -14.25
CA LYS A 34 4.25 12.87 -14.15
C LYS A 34 3.53 12.19 -12.99
N LEU A 35 3.99 11.00 -12.58
CA LEU A 35 3.27 10.17 -11.61
C LEU A 35 4.12 9.95 -10.35
N PRO A 36 3.72 10.49 -9.18
CA PRO A 36 4.40 10.19 -7.91
C PRO A 36 4.13 8.75 -7.48
N VAL A 37 5.17 8.07 -7.00
CA VAL A 37 5.09 6.68 -6.54
C VAL A 37 4.97 6.65 -5.02
N ILE A 38 3.92 5.98 -4.53
CA ILE A 38 3.73 5.73 -3.09
C ILE A 38 4.53 4.49 -2.69
N ARG A 39 5.48 4.67 -1.76
CA ARG A 39 6.26 3.60 -1.12
C ARG A 39 5.99 3.58 0.38
N ILE A 40 6.43 2.55 1.09
CA ILE A 40 6.24 2.44 2.55
C ILE A 40 6.72 3.68 3.32
N GLY A 41 7.84 4.30 2.91
CA GLY A 41 8.35 5.52 3.52
C GLY A 41 7.49 6.78 3.29
N ASN A 42 6.49 6.72 2.41
CA ASN A 42 5.52 7.79 2.19
C ASN A 42 4.34 7.71 3.17
N ILE A 43 4.19 6.64 3.93
CA ILE A 43 3.14 6.51 4.94
C ILE A 43 3.68 7.08 6.25
N LYS A 44 3.11 8.20 6.70
CA LYS A 44 3.51 8.95 7.91
C LYS A 44 2.27 9.37 8.67
N ASP A 45 2.25 9.16 9.98
CA ASP A 45 1.14 9.57 10.86
C ASP A 45 -0.25 9.17 10.33
N TRP A 46 -0.39 7.91 9.90
CA TRP A 46 -1.62 7.35 9.31
C TRP A 46 -2.09 8.03 8.02
N ARG A 47 -1.21 8.78 7.34
CA ARG A 47 -1.48 9.50 6.11
C ARG A 47 -0.45 9.18 5.04
N VAL A 48 -0.85 9.33 3.78
CA VAL A 48 0.07 9.28 2.64
C VAL A 48 0.62 10.69 2.40
N VAL A 49 1.93 10.83 2.49
CA VAL A 49 2.65 12.08 2.22
C VAL A 49 3.50 11.91 0.98
N VAL A 50 3.12 12.61 -0.10
CA VAL A 50 3.74 12.48 -1.43
C VAL A 50 4.64 13.65 -1.83
N ASN A 51 4.83 14.64 -0.96
CA ASN A 51 5.60 15.85 -1.27
C ASN A 51 7.05 15.55 -1.72
N ASP A 52 7.66 14.54 -1.11
CA ASP A 52 9.03 14.09 -1.42
C ASP A 52 9.04 12.71 -2.12
N ALA A 53 7.93 12.34 -2.77
CA ALA A 53 7.85 11.07 -3.47
C ALA A 53 8.75 11.06 -4.71
N VAL A 54 9.42 9.94 -4.95
CA VAL A 54 10.02 9.68 -6.27
C VAL A 54 8.90 9.55 -7.30
N SER A 55 9.20 9.89 -8.54
CA SER A 55 8.21 9.89 -9.62
C SER A 55 8.65 9.02 -10.79
N VAL A 56 7.70 8.64 -11.63
CA VAL A 56 7.92 7.92 -12.89
C VAL A 56 7.23 8.67 -14.03
N GLU A 57 7.67 8.38 -15.25
CA GLU A 57 6.94 8.79 -16.44
C GLU A 57 5.61 8.03 -16.57
N GLU A 58 4.70 8.60 -17.32
CA GLU A 58 3.41 7.99 -17.61
C GLU A 58 3.57 6.76 -18.50
N ASP A 59 3.04 5.63 -18.05
CA ASP A 59 2.97 4.37 -18.79
C ASP A 59 1.56 3.80 -18.62
N ASN A 60 0.95 3.38 -19.73
CA ASN A 60 -0.39 2.77 -19.74
C ASN A 60 -0.48 1.52 -18.85
N GLN A 61 0.64 0.82 -18.62
CA GLN A 61 0.71 -0.32 -17.70
C GLN A 61 0.47 0.08 -16.24
N LEU A 62 0.66 1.36 -15.89
CA LEU A 62 0.45 1.88 -14.54
C LEU A 62 -1.00 2.25 -14.26
N ALA A 63 -1.85 2.37 -15.28
CA ALA A 63 -3.25 2.79 -15.13
C ALA A 63 -4.04 1.97 -14.08
N PRO A 64 -3.88 0.64 -13.96
CA PRO A 64 -4.55 -0.14 -12.91
C PRO A 64 -4.08 0.21 -11.50
N TYR A 65 -2.84 0.67 -11.33
CA TYR A 65 -2.18 0.89 -10.03
C TYR A 65 -2.34 2.33 -9.51
N VAL A 66 -3.10 3.17 -10.21
CA VAL A 66 -3.41 4.53 -9.77
C VAL A 66 -4.35 4.46 -8.58
N ILE A 67 -3.84 4.86 -7.42
CA ILE A 67 -4.58 4.94 -6.16
C ILE A 67 -5.47 6.18 -6.18
N ARG A 68 -6.70 6.03 -5.69
CA ARG A 68 -7.70 7.10 -5.58
C ARG A 68 -7.94 7.45 -4.12
N ARG A 69 -8.58 8.60 -3.91
CA ARG A 69 -9.07 8.96 -2.57
C ARG A 69 -10.03 7.86 -2.10
N ASP A 70 -9.97 7.57 -0.81
CA ASP A 70 -10.74 6.54 -0.10
C ASP A 70 -10.28 5.09 -0.32
N ASP A 71 -9.21 4.86 -1.09
CA ASP A 71 -8.54 3.56 -1.11
C ASP A 71 -7.77 3.29 0.20
N LEU A 72 -7.84 2.05 0.69
CA LEU A 72 -7.06 1.60 1.83
C LEU A 72 -5.70 1.04 1.36
N ILE A 73 -4.61 1.67 1.80
CA ILE A 73 -3.26 1.21 1.52
C ILE A 73 -2.74 0.38 2.70
N ILE A 74 -2.30 -0.84 2.41
CA ILE A 74 -1.64 -1.72 3.36
C ILE A 74 -0.18 -1.86 2.91
N ALA A 75 0.75 -1.33 3.71
CA ALA A 75 2.17 -1.54 3.46
C ALA A 75 2.64 -2.85 4.08
N LEU A 76 3.31 -3.66 3.27
CA LEU A 76 3.98 -4.88 3.72
C LEU A 76 5.46 -4.56 3.86
N THR A 77 6.02 -4.70 5.07
CA THR A 77 7.46 -4.61 5.29
C THR A 77 8.11 -5.91 4.86
N GLY A 78 8.96 -5.87 3.83
CA GLY A 78 9.89 -6.97 3.54
C GLY A 78 10.98 -6.99 4.60
N GLY A 79 10.77 -7.72 5.68
CA GLY A 79 11.74 -7.98 6.73
C GLY A 79 11.54 -9.41 7.23
N ASP A 80 12.64 -10.11 7.47
CA ASP A 80 12.60 -11.39 8.18
C ASP A 80 11.75 -11.22 9.45
N VAL A 81 10.94 -12.24 9.74
CA VAL A 81 10.06 -12.40 10.91
C VAL A 81 10.81 -12.34 12.27
N SER A 82 12.08 -11.94 12.30
CA SER A 82 12.95 -11.94 13.47
C SER A 82 12.77 -10.75 14.41
N ASN A 83 12.08 -9.67 14.02
CA ASN A 83 11.86 -8.51 14.89
C ASN A 83 10.39 -8.33 15.29
N LEU A 84 9.75 -9.42 15.72
CA LEU A 84 8.64 -9.32 16.67
C LEU A 84 9.25 -8.84 18.00
N GLU A 85 9.37 -7.53 18.19
CA GLU A 85 9.61 -7.00 19.53
C GLU A 85 8.42 -7.42 20.40
N THR A 86 8.75 -8.34 21.29
CA THR A 86 7.89 -8.76 22.38
C THR A 86 7.72 -7.54 23.28
N ALA A 87 6.56 -6.88 23.21
CA ALA A 87 6.17 -5.91 24.23
C ALA A 87 5.80 -6.66 25.52
N THR A 88 6.82 -7.13 26.22
CA THR A 88 6.77 -7.38 27.66
C THR A 88 7.65 -6.34 28.34
N GLY A 89 6.99 -5.48 29.11
CA GLY A 89 7.56 -4.41 29.92
C GLY A 89 6.43 -3.50 30.38
#